data_AF-A0A9W6CC90-F1
#
_entry.id   AF-A0A9W6CC90-F1
#
_cell.length_a   1.000
_cell.length_b   1.000
_cell.length_c   1.000
_cell.angle_alpha   90.00
_cell.angle_beta   90.00
_cell.angle_gamma   90.00
#
_symmetry.space_group_name_H-M   'P 1'
#
loop_
_entity.id
_entity.type
_entity.pdbx_description
1 polymer ?
#
loop_
_entity_poly.entity_id
_entity_poly.type
_entity_poly.pdbx_seq_one_letter_code
_entity_poly.pdbx_strand_id
1 'polypeptide(L)'
;MKKRIGMIMAACLLFFTMTGCATQIDKGKSLLEDGNYEQAAEAFEKASKDSDMEKEAYRGLGISYYELEQYDKAASAFESALEKGAGATPELYNLLGISYMQSGQYEKAADSFETGSQMEGAGDDLKKEMAYNQIFSLEKAGKYTEAREKADAYLQTWPDDEDVKKEAEFLETQAGNE
;
A
#
# COMPACT_ATOMS: atom_id res chain seq x y z
N MET A 1 -63.03 -12.92 36.91
CA MET A 1 -62.88 -13.20 35.46
C MET A 1 -61.93 -12.16 34.88
N LYS A 2 -60.61 -12.38 34.88
CA LYS A 2 -59.78 -12.78 33.72
C LYS A 2 -60.21 -12.16 32.37
N LYS A 3 -59.38 -11.22 31.87
CA LYS A 3 -58.64 -11.19 30.58
C LYS A 3 -57.77 -9.92 30.61
N ARG A 4 -56.52 -9.95 31.08
CA ARG A 4 -55.25 -10.35 30.42
C ARG A 4 -54.94 -9.62 29.10
N ILE A 5 -53.89 -8.78 29.19
CA ILE A 5 -52.70 -8.70 28.32
C ILE A 5 -52.85 -7.91 27.01
N GLY A 6 -51.99 -6.89 26.89
CA GLY A 6 -51.70 -6.21 25.63
C GLY A 6 -50.77 -5.00 25.75
N MET A 7 -49.84 -4.97 26.71
CA MET A 7 -48.77 -3.97 26.76
C MET A 7 -47.53 -4.57 26.09
N ILE A 8 -47.32 -4.32 24.80
CA ILE A 8 -46.00 -4.38 24.18
C ILE A 8 -45.91 -3.23 23.17
N MET A 9 -45.36 -2.11 23.62
CA MET A 9 -44.64 -1.22 22.72
C MET A 9 -43.42 -2.00 22.21
N ALA A 10 -43.46 -2.46 20.96
CA ALA A 10 -42.27 -2.85 20.22
C ALA A 10 -42.08 -1.84 19.09
N ALA A 11 -41.83 -0.59 19.48
CA ALA A 11 -41.28 0.42 18.60
C ALA A 11 -39.75 0.20 18.52
N CYS A 12 -39.23 0.04 17.30
CA CYS A 12 -37.88 0.46 16.91
C CYS A 12 -36.66 -0.11 17.64
N LEU A 13 -36.46 -1.43 17.70
CA LEU A 13 -35.18 -2.03 18.13
C LEU A 13 -34.50 -2.91 17.07
N LEU A 14 -34.38 -2.41 15.84
CA LEU A 14 -33.42 -2.95 14.84
C LEU A 14 -32.73 -1.84 14.02
N PHE A 15 -32.49 -0.67 14.61
CA PHE A 15 -31.61 0.37 14.03
C PHE A 15 -30.38 0.60 14.92
N PHE A 16 -29.69 -0.48 15.32
CA PHE A 16 -28.53 -0.36 16.19
C PHE A 16 -27.41 -1.33 15.83
N THR A 17 -26.89 -1.24 14.59
CA THR A 17 -25.51 -1.68 14.28
C THR A 17 -24.84 -0.95 13.11
N MET A 18 -25.57 -0.17 12.29
CA MET A 18 -24.98 0.42 11.07
C MET A 18 -24.05 1.63 11.29
N THR A 19 -23.94 2.18 12.51
CA THR A 19 -23.07 3.34 12.77
C THR A 19 -21.66 2.97 13.26
N GLY A 20 -21.42 1.72 13.67
CA GLY A 20 -20.14 1.33 14.26
C GLY A 20 -18.97 1.37 13.27
N CYS A 21 -19.16 0.91 12.03
CA CYS A 21 -18.05 0.65 11.12
C CYS A 21 -17.51 1.94 10.46
N ALA A 22 -18.38 2.83 10.00
CA ALA A 22 -17.99 4.17 9.55
C ALA A 22 -17.25 4.93 10.66
N THR A 23 -17.70 4.81 11.92
CA THR A 23 -16.99 5.44 13.05
C THR A 23 -15.61 4.84 13.31
N GLN A 24 -15.36 3.57 12.99
CA GLN A 24 -14.03 2.97 13.12
C GLN A 24 -13.08 3.45 12.02
N ILE A 25 -13.57 3.64 10.78
CA ILE A 25 -12.77 4.23 9.69
C ILE A 25 -12.35 5.65 10.07
N ASP A 26 -13.30 6.50 10.47
CA ASP A 26 -13.02 7.90 10.81
C ASP A 26 -12.08 8.00 12.02
N LYS A 27 -12.27 7.13 13.01
CA LYS A 27 -11.35 7.01 14.15
C LYS A 27 -9.95 6.59 13.69
N GLY A 28 -9.83 5.58 12.83
CA GLY A 28 -8.55 5.11 12.29
C GLY A 28 -7.81 6.22 11.54
N LYS A 29 -8.53 7.01 10.73
CA LYS A 29 -7.97 8.17 10.02
C LYS A 29 -7.46 9.24 10.97
N SER A 30 -8.24 9.62 11.98
CA SER A 30 -7.80 10.58 13.00
C SER A 30 -6.56 10.08 13.74
N LEU A 31 -6.49 8.77 14.05
CA LEU A 31 -5.33 8.19 14.72
C LEU A 31 -4.08 8.15 13.83
N LEU A 32 -4.24 7.94 12.51
CA LEU A 32 -3.13 8.08 11.55
C LEU A 32 -2.60 9.52 11.52
N GLU A 33 -3.50 10.51 11.45
CA GLU A 33 -3.13 11.93 11.46
C GLU A 33 -2.40 12.33 12.74
N ASP A 34 -2.79 11.74 13.88
CA ASP A 34 -2.15 11.95 15.18
C ASP A 34 -0.86 11.13 15.39
N GLY A 35 -0.47 10.26 14.44
CA GLY A 35 0.69 9.38 14.55
C GLY A 35 0.52 8.18 15.51
N ASN A 36 -0.71 7.89 15.92
CA ASN A 36 -1.03 6.78 16.83
C ASN A 36 -1.29 5.48 16.03
N TYR A 37 -0.25 5.00 15.35
CA TYR A 37 -0.39 3.97 14.32
C TYR A 37 -0.88 2.61 14.83
N GLU A 38 -0.50 2.16 16.03
CA GLU A 38 -1.00 0.91 16.60
C GLU A 38 -2.51 0.99 16.84
N GLN A 39 -2.98 2.10 17.40
CA GLN A 39 -4.40 2.31 17.65
C GLN A 39 -5.18 2.50 16.35
N ALA A 40 -4.55 3.11 15.34
CA ALA A 40 -5.12 3.24 14.00
C ALA A 40 -5.33 1.84 13.39
N ALA A 41 -4.31 0.97 13.45
CA ALA A 41 -4.41 -0.40 13.00
C ALA A 41 -5.56 -1.14 13.72
N GLU A 42 -5.67 -1.06 15.05
CA GLU A 42 -6.79 -1.66 15.77
C GLU A 42 -8.17 -1.16 15.34
N ALA A 43 -8.29 0.14 15.00
CA ALA A 43 -9.54 0.72 14.51
C ALA A 43 -9.87 0.17 13.12
N PHE A 44 -8.90 0.13 12.21
CA PHE A 44 -9.10 -0.43 10.88
C PHE A 44 -9.35 -1.94 10.90
N GLU A 45 -8.73 -2.73 11.80
CA GLU A 45 -9.05 -4.15 11.98
C GLU A 45 -10.49 -4.39 12.45
N LYS A 46 -11.06 -3.45 13.21
CA LYS A 46 -12.49 -3.50 13.56
C LYS A 46 -13.36 -3.15 12.36
N ALA A 47 -12.95 -2.15 11.57
CA ALA A 47 -13.66 -1.72 10.37
C ALA A 47 -13.64 -2.78 9.25
N SER A 48 -12.57 -3.56 9.11
CA SER A 48 -12.44 -4.59 8.08
C SER A 48 -13.40 -5.77 8.24
N LYS A 49 -14.09 -5.88 9.38
CA LYS A 49 -15.15 -6.87 9.61
C LYS A 49 -16.47 -6.52 8.90
N ASP A 50 -16.58 -5.31 8.39
CA ASP A 50 -17.69 -4.84 7.57
C ASP A 50 -17.30 -4.92 6.10
N SER A 51 -18.03 -5.73 5.33
CA SER A 51 -17.77 -5.93 3.90
C SER A 51 -17.81 -4.63 3.10
N ASP A 52 -18.62 -3.66 3.53
CA ASP A 52 -18.75 -2.39 2.80
C ASP A 52 -17.54 -1.47 3.04
N MET A 53 -16.75 -1.73 4.08
CA MET A 53 -15.61 -0.93 4.49
C MET A 53 -14.26 -1.64 4.28
N GLU A 54 -14.26 -2.92 3.89
CA GLU A 54 -13.04 -3.74 3.76
C GLU A 54 -11.91 -3.03 3.02
N LYS A 55 -12.18 -2.48 1.84
CA LYS A 55 -11.14 -1.85 1.01
C LYS A 55 -10.48 -0.63 1.67
N GLU A 56 -11.27 0.21 2.34
CA GLU A 56 -10.76 1.41 3.01
C GLU A 56 -10.05 1.02 4.31
N ALA A 57 -10.58 0.02 5.02
CA ALA A 57 -9.98 -0.53 6.22
C ALA A 57 -8.61 -1.15 5.91
N TYR A 58 -8.50 -1.98 4.87
CA TYR A 58 -7.23 -2.58 4.45
C TYR A 58 -6.22 -1.53 3.98
N ARG A 59 -6.67 -0.47 3.28
CA ARG A 59 -5.78 0.65 2.93
C ARG A 59 -5.24 1.34 4.18
N GLY A 60 -6.10 1.61 5.16
CA GLY A 60 -5.71 2.19 6.45
C GLY A 60 -4.78 1.28 7.26
N LEU A 61 -5.02 -0.04 7.25
CA LEU A 61 -4.13 -1.04 7.86
C LEU A 61 -2.75 -1.02 7.21
N GLY A 62 -2.69 -0.97 5.88
CA GLY A 62 -1.42 -0.91 5.14
C GLY A 62 -0.61 0.31 5.55
N ILE A 63 -1.22 1.49 5.60
CA ILE A 63 -0.55 2.73 6.05
C ILE A 63 -0.11 2.59 7.51
N SER A 64 -0.99 2.12 8.39
CA SER A 64 -0.66 1.96 9.82
C SER A 64 0.54 1.02 10.02
N TYR A 65 0.57 -0.11 9.30
CA TYR A 65 1.67 -1.06 9.39
C TYR A 65 2.95 -0.56 8.73
N TYR A 66 2.84 0.24 7.67
CA TYR A 66 3.98 0.87 7.02
C TYR A 66 4.69 1.83 7.99
N GLU A 67 3.94 2.70 8.66
CA GLU A 67 4.47 3.66 9.65
C GLU A 67 5.06 2.96 10.90
N LEU A 68 4.58 1.75 11.19
CA LEU A 68 5.12 0.88 12.24
C LEU A 68 6.34 0.05 11.78
N GLU A 69 6.81 0.24 10.55
CA GLU A 69 7.88 -0.54 9.92
C GLU A 69 7.59 -2.06 9.86
N GLN A 70 6.31 -2.44 9.96
CA GLN A 70 5.84 -3.83 9.84
C GLN A 70 5.55 -4.15 8.37
N TYR A 71 6.60 -4.06 7.55
CA TYR A 71 6.50 -4.02 6.09
C TYR A 71 5.80 -5.25 5.46
N ASP A 72 6.01 -6.46 5.99
CA ASP A 72 5.29 -7.64 5.51
C ASP A 72 3.76 -7.51 5.68
N LYS A 73 3.32 -7.00 6.84
CA LYS A 73 1.89 -6.78 7.11
C LYS A 73 1.35 -5.63 6.28
N ALA A 74 2.16 -4.58 6.09
CA ALA A 74 1.79 -3.44 5.25
C ALA A 74 1.52 -3.91 3.82
N ALA A 75 2.44 -4.68 3.23
CA ALA A 75 2.28 -5.25 1.90
C ALA A 75 1.01 -6.11 1.79
N SER A 76 0.79 -7.06 2.70
CA SER A 76 -0.42 -7.90 2.68
C SER A 76 -1.72 -7.10 2.82
N ALA A 77 -1.72 -6.04 3.63
CA ALA A 77 -2.89 -5.17 3.79
C ALA A 77 -3.14 -4.32 2.53
N PHE A 78 -2.09 -3.78 1.90
CA PHE A 78 -2.21 -3.06 0.63
C PHE A 78 -2.68 -3.96 -0.52
N GLU A 79 -2.17 -5.18 -0.62
CA GLU A 79 -2.67 -6.20 -1.56
C GLU A 79 -4.16 -6.46 -1.34
N SER A 80 -4.55 -6.72 -0.08
CA SER A 80 -5.96 -6.93 0.27
C SER A 80 -6.82 -5.72 -0.09
N ALA A 81 -6.33 -4.50 0.10
CA ALA A 81 -7.05 -3.29 -0.29
C ALA A 81 -7.30 -3.26 -1.82
N LEU A 82 -6.27 -3.52 -2.63
CA LEU A 82 -6.37 -3.57 -4.09
C LEU A 82 -7.32 -4.68 -4.55
N GLU A 83 -7.23 -5.88 -3.98
CA GLU A 83 -8.13 -7.02 -4.27
C GLU A 83 -9.59 -6.69 -3.97
N LYS A 84 -9.84 -5.90 -2.92
CA LYS A 84 -11.18 -5.44 -2.50
C LYS A 84 -11.66 -4.21 -3.29
N GLY A 85 -10.92 -3.77 -4.30
CA GLY A 85 -11.29 -2.66 -5.18
C GLY A 85 -11.07 -1.29 -4.56
N ALA A 86 -10.07 -1.14 -3.68
CA ALA A 86 -9.52 0.18 -3.38
C ALA A 86 -9.02 0.83 -4.68
N GLY A 87 -9.15 2.15 -4.78
CA GLY A 87 -8.65 2.88 -5.94
C GLY A 87 -7.13 2.69 -6.06
N ALA A 88 -6.70 2.07 -7.14
CA ALA A 88 -5.29 2.00 -7.50
C ALA A 88 -4.78 3.43 -7.75
N THR A 89 -3.65 3.78 -7.12
CA THR A 89 -3.01 5.09 -7.25
C THR A 89 -1.50 4.91 -7.30
N PRO A 90 -0.75 5.84 -7.94
CA PRO A 90 0.71 5.82 -7.90
C PRO A 90 1.26 5.71 -6.47
N GLU A 91 0.70 6.46 -5.52
CA GLU A 91 1.15 6.50 -4.13
C GLU A 91 0.91 5.18 -3.40
N LEU A 92 -0.22 4.51 -3.66
CA LEU A 92 -0.50 3.19 -3.09
C LEU A 92 0.49 2.15 -3.60
N TYR A 93 0.82 2.18 -4.89
CA TYR A 93 1.84 1.30 -5.46
C TYR A 93 3.25 1.64 -4.98
N ASN A 94 3.56 2.91 -4.71
CA ASN A 94 4.83 3.29 -4.10
C ASN A 94 4.95 2.71 -2.68
N LEU A 95 3.92 2.87 -1.83
CA LEU A 95 3.91 2.32 -0.48
C LEU A 95 3.97 0.79 -0.48
N LEU A 96 3.26 0.13 -1.40
CA LEU A 96 3.34 -1.32 -1.58
C LEU A 96 4.75 -1.75 -2.02
N GLY A 97 5.34 -1.05 -3.00
CA GLY A 97 6.70 -1.30 -3.49
C GLY A 97 7.74 -1.14 -2.38
N ILE A 98 7.68 -0.07 -1.59
CA ILE A 98 8.58 0.14 -0.45
C ILE A 98 8.37 -0.94 0.60
N SER A 99 7.13 -1.32 0.90
CA SER A 99 6.84 -2.40 1.84
C SER A 99 7.45 -3.73 1.39
N TYR A 100 7.38 -4.04 0.10
CA TYR A 100 8.05 -5.21 -0.46
C TYR A 100 9.57 -5.12 -0.43
N MET A 101 10.11 -3.97 -0.79
CA MET A 101 11.56 -3.75 -0.79
C MET A 101 12.14 -3.93 0.61
N GLN A 102 11.51 -3.35 1.63
CA GLN A 102 11.96 -3.43 3.02
C GLN A 102 11.77 -4.81 3.65
N SER A 103 10.82 -5.60 3.16
CA SER A 103 10.64 -7.01 3.55
C SER A 103 11.49 -7.99 2.73
N GLY A 104 12.31 -7.50 1.80
CA GLY A 104 13.19 -8.32 0.95
C GLY A 104 12.48 -9.05 -0.19
N GLN A 105 11.21 -8.73 -0.46
CA GLN A 105 10.44 -9.26 -1.60
C GLN A 105 10.72 -8.43 -2.87
N TYR A 106 11.99 -8.37 -3.27
CA TYR A 106 12.48 -7.39 -4.23
C TYR A 106 11.83 -7.46 -5.63
N GLU A 107 11.51 -8.65 -6.14
CA GLU A 107 10.82 -8.75 -7.45
C GLU A 107 9.44 -8.11 -7.41
N LYS A 108 8.66 -8.38 -6.36
CA LYS A 108 7.34 -7.74 -6.17
C LYS A 108 7.44 -6.23 -5.96
N ALA A 109 8.52 -5.78 -5.32
CA ALA A 109 8.80 -4.36 -5.18
C ALA A 109 9.00 -3.71 -6.56
N ALA A 110 9.86 -4.30 -7.39
CA ALA A 110 10.11 -3.83 -8.75
C ALA A 110 8.82 -3.75 -9.58
N ASP A 111 7.96 -4.78 -9.53
CA ASP A 111 6.67 -4.81 -10.24
C ASP A 111 5.73 -3.70 -9.76
N SER A 112 5.70 -3.44 -8.44
CA SER A 112 4.86 -2.40 -7.85
C SER A 112 5.32 -1.00 -8.26
N PHE A 113 6.64 -0.76 -8.25
CA PHE A 113 7.22 0.50 -8.70
C PHE A 113 7.01 0.75 -10.20
N GLU A 114 7.15 -0.29 -11.02
CA GLU A 114 6.85 -0.19 -12.45
C GLU A 114 5.39 0.17 -12.69
N THR A 115 4.48 -0.56 -12.02
CA THR A 115 3.04 -0.34 -12.18
C THR A 115 2.68 1.10 -11.82
N GLY A 116 3.08 1.57 -10.63
CA GLY A 116 2.69 2.91 -10.16
C GLY A 116 3.34 4.05 -10.95
N SER A 117 4.59 3.91 -11.42
CA SER A 117 5.26 4.95 -12.21
C SER A 117 4.63 5.15 -13.60
N GLN A 118 3.98 4.12 -14.14
CA GLN A 118 3.27 4.16 -15.42
C GLN A 118 1.81 4.67 -15.30
N MET A 119 1.29 4.86 -14.08
CA MET A 119 -0.08 5.31 -13.87
C MET A 119 -0.28 6.79 -14.21
N GLU A 120 -1.47 7.12 -14.73
CA GLU A 120 -1.92 8.51 -14.80
C GLU A 120 -1.97 9.12 -13.39
N GLY A 121 -1.51 10.36 -13.27
CA GLY A 121 -1.42 11.08 -11.99
C GLY A 121 -0.09 10.93 -11.26
N ALA A 122 0.81 10.03 -11.69
CA ALA A 122 2.16 9.98 -11.15
C ALA A 122 2.95 11.24 -11.56
N GLY A 123 3.27 12.10 -10.59
CA GLY A 123 4.12 13.27 -10.79
C GLY A 123 5.56 12.89 -11.11
N ASP A 124 6.31 13.81 -11.73
CA ASP A 124 7.66 13.52 -12.22
C ASP A 124 8.63 13.08 -11.11
N ASP A 125 8.54 13.70 -9.92
CA ASP A 125 9.36 13.33 -8.76
C ASP A 125 9.04 11.90 -8.27
N LEU A 126 7.75 11.56 -8.19
CA LEU A 126 7.32 10.22 -7.79
C LEU A 126 7.73 9.17 -8.83
N LYS A 127 7.60 9.48 -10.13
CA LYS A 127 8.08 8.60 -11.20
C LYS A 127 9.58 8.37 -11.10
N LYS A 128 10.35 9.42 -10.82
CA LYS A 128 11.80 9.35 -10.64
C LYS A 128 12.16 8.45 -9.46
N GLU A 129 11.52 8.65 -8.32
CA GLU A 129 11.72 7.83 -7.12
C GLU A 129 11.39 6.35 -7.38
N MET A 130 10.21 6.07 -7.95
CA MET A 130 9.78 4.70 -8.23
C MET A 130 10.70 4.02 -9.25
N ALA A 131 11.12 4.71 -10.32
CA ALA A 131 12.02 4.15 -11.32
C ALA A 131 13.41 3.84 -10.72
N TYR A 132 13.93 4.71 -9.85
CA TYR A 132 15.16 4.44 -9.10
C TYR A 132 15.00 3.22 -8.19
N ASN A 133 13.91 3.15 -7.41
CA ASN A 133 13.65 2.03 -6.51
C ASN A 133 13.41 0.71 -7.26
N GLN A 134 12.89 0.77 -8.49
CA GLN A 134 12.76 -0.41 -9.35
C GLN A 134 14.14 -0.97 -9.73
N ILE A 135 15.08 -0.11 -10.15
CA ILE A 135 16.45 -0.52 -10.50
C ILE A 135 17.12 -1.17 -9.28
N PHE A 136 17.07 -0.51 -8.13
CA PHE A 136 17.62 -1.03 -6.88
C PHE A 136 16.99 -2.37 -6.48
N SER A 137 15.68 -2.51 -6.62
CA SER A 137 14.99 -3.77 -6.28
C SER A 137 15.42 -4.91 -7.20
N LEU A 138 15.54 -4.66 -8.51
CA LEU A 138 16.03 -5.67 -9.46
C LEU A 138 17.49 -6.07 -9.19
N GLU A 139 18.36 -5.11 -8.86
CA GLU A 139 19.73 -5.37 -8.40
C GLU A 139 19.73 -6.28 -7.17
N LYS A 140 18.91 -5.99 -6.15
CA LYS A 140 18.81 -6.82 -4.94
C LYS A 140 18.17 -8.19 -5.18
N ALA A 141 17.35 -8.33 -6.22
CA ALA A 141 16.85 -9.62 -6.68
C ALA A 141 17.92 -10.43 -7.46
N GLY A 142 19.07 -9.84 -7.78
CA GLY A 142 20.10 -10.45 -8.62
C GLY A 142 19.77 -10.48 -10.11
N LYS A 143 18.74 -9.74 -10.53
CA LYS A 143 18.30 -9.62 -11.94
C LYS A 143 19.05 -8.48 -12.61
N TYR A 144 20.36 -8.63 -12.75
CA TYR A 144 21.25 -7.55 -13.18
C TYR A 144 20.97 -7.10 -14.60
N THR A 145 20.62 -8.03 -15.50
CA THR A 145 20.24 -7.71 -16.88
C THR A 145 18.98 -6.83 -16.91
N GLU A 146 17.93 -7.19 -16.17
CA GLU A 146 16.70 -6.38 -16.10
C GLU A 146 16.96 -5.03 -15.41
N ALA A 147 17.74 -5.01 -14.32
CA ALA A 147 18.12 -3.77 -13.63
C ALA A 147 18.86 -2.82 -14.58
N ARG A 148 19.78 -3.35 -15.39
CA ARG A 148 20.56 -2.60 -16.38
C ARG A 148 19.65 -1.97 -17.44
N GLU A 149 18.68 -2.72 -17.96
CA GLU A 149 17.70 -2.22 -18.93
C GLU A 149 16.85 -1.08 -18.33
N LYS A 150 16.39 -1.24 -17.08
CA LYS A 150 15.64 -0.18 -16.39
C LYS A 150 16.50 1.06 -16.11
N ALA A 151 17.79 0.88 -15.82
CA ALA A 151 18.73 2.00 -15.67
C ALA A 151 18.92 2.78 -16.98
N ASP A 152 18.99 2.11 -18.14
CA ASP A 152 18.99 2.78 -19.45
C ASP A 152 17.71 3.59 -19.66
N ALA A 153 16.55 3.00 -19.40
CA ALA A 153 15.26 3.68 -19.55
C ALA A 153 15.15 4.91 -18.62
N TYR A 154 15.64 4.79 -17.38
CA TYR A 154 15.72 5.90 -16.43
C TYR A 154 16.58 7.04 -16.99
N LEU A 155 17.78 6.74 -17.48
CA LEU A 155 18.73 7.75 -17.96
C LEU A 155 18.30 8.40 -19.28
N GLN A 156 17.40 7.78 -20.05
CA GLN A 156 16.74 8.47 -21.18
C GLN A 156 15.86 9.64 -20.72
N THR A 157 15.29 9.54 -19.52
CA THR A 157 14.40 10.57 -18.94
C THR A 157 15.18 11.55 -18.07
N TRP A 158 16.14 11.07 -17.27
CA TRP A 158 16.97 11.87 -16.37
C TRP A 158 18.46 11.68 -16.69
N PRO A 159 18.95 12.21 -17.82
CA PRO A 159 20.30 11.95 -18.33
C PRO A 159 21.43 12.55 -17.51
N ASP A 160 21.13 13.45 -16.56
CA ASP A 160 22.14 14.13 -15.73
C ASP A 160 22.31 13.47 -14.34
N ASP A 161 21.62 12.35 -14.09
CA ASP A 161 21.69 11.63 -12.82
C ASP A 161 22.98 10.78 -12.73
N GLU A 162 24.04 11.37 -12.16
CA GLU A 162 25.36 10.75 -12.05
C GLU A 162 25.40 9.50 -11.18
N ASP A 163 24.46 9.35 -10.24
CA ASP A 163 24.43 8.17 -9.37
C ASP A 163 23.88 6.97 -10.16
N VAL A 164 22.83 7.16 -10.95
CA VAL A 164 22.32 6.09 -11.81
C VAL A 164 23.27 5.76 -12.97
N LYS A 165 24.06 6.72 -13.48
CA LYS A 165 25.12 6.40 -14.46
C LYS A 165 26.15 5.42 -13.90
N LYS A 166 26.65 5.68 -12.70
CA LYS A 166 27.60 4.77 -12.03
C LYS A 166 26.97 3.41 -11.75
N GLU A 167 25.70 3.41 -11.34
CA GLU A 167 24.95 2.17 -11.10
C GLU A 167 24.80 1.37 -12.39
N ALA A 168 24.46 2.01 -13.51
CA ALA A 168 24.37 1.35 -14.82
C ALA A 168 25.70 0.72 -15.26
N GLU A 169 26.83 1.42 -15.06
CA GLU A 169 28.17 0.86 -15.32
C GLU A 169 28.46 -0.36 -14.44
N PHE A 170 28.09 -0.32 -13.16
CA PHE A 170 28.22 -1.46 -12.25
C PHE A 170 27.37 -2.64 -12.72
N LEU A 171 26.08 -2.40 -13.02
CA LEU A 171 25.14 -3.43 -13.47
C LEU A 171 25.58 -4.10 -14.76
N GLU A 172 26.17 -3.37 -15.71
CA GLU A 172 26.73 -3.92 -16.95
C GLU A 172 27.79 -5.00 -16.66
N THR A 173 28.65 -4.76 -15.66
CA THR A 173 29.67 -5.74 -15.29
C THR A 173 29.07 -7.00 -14.66
N GLN A 174 27.95 -6.88 -13.93
CA GLN A 174 27.30 -8.02 -13.29
C GLN A 174 26.47 -8.82 -14.28
N ALA A 175 25.71 -8.14 -15.15
CA ALA A 175 24.88 -8.77 -16.18
C ALA A 175 25.69 -9.63 -17.16
N GLY A 176 26.93 -9.23 -17.50
CA GLY A 176 27.82 -10.05 -18.33
C GLY A 176 28.26 -11.38 -17.70
N ASN A 177 28.00 -11.58 -16.40
CA ASN A 177 28.31 -12.80 -15.65
C ASN A 177 27.06 -13.62 -15.26
N GLU A 178 25.85 -13.13 -15.58
CA GLU A 178 24.55 -13.77 -15.36
C GLU A 178 24.26 -14.83 -16.44
#